data_AF-A0A2W4R4C7-F1
#
_entry.id   AF-A0A2W4R4C7-F1
#
_cell.length_a   1.000
_cell.length_b   1.000
_cell.length_c   1.000
_cell.angle_alpha   90.00
_cell.angle_beta   90.00
_cell.angle_gamma   90.00
#
_symmetry.space_group_name_H-M   'P 1'
#
loop_
_entity.id
_entity.type
_entity.pdbx_description
1 polymer ?
#
loop_
_entity_poly.entity_id
_entity_poly.type
_entity_poly.pdbx_seq_one_letter_code
_entity_poly.pdbx_strand_id
1 'polypeptide(L)'
;RNLHLIVNNARFLILPWVCSNNLASKILGLAARQLPGDWQHRYGYRPLLLETFVEKDRFTGTCYRAANWIHVGQTQGRGKLGPSGKQSVPIKDVWLYPLGKGFKNRLIR
;
A
#
# COMPACT_ATOMS: atom_id res chain seq x y z
N ARG A 1 17.89 -4.55 1.78
CA ARG A 1 17.84 -5.50 2.93
C ARG A 1 16.50 -5.26 3.64
N ASN A 2 15.78 -6.28 4.14
CA ASN A 2 14.43 -6.18 4.77
C ASN A 2 13.19 -5.93 3.90
N LEU A 3 13.29 -5.96 2.57
CA LEU A 3 12.12 -5.77 1.70
C LEU A 3 11.01 -6.83 1.94
N HIS A 4 11.37 -8.04 2.38
CA HIS A 4 10.41 -9.09 2.71
C HIS A 4 9.45 -8.72 3.85
N LEU A 5 9.80 -7.73 4.70
CA LEU A 5 8.95 -7.21 5.77
C LEU A 5 7.94 -6.16 5.28
N ILE A 6 8.00 -5.77 4.00
CA ILE A 6 7.08 -4.84 3.36
C ILE A 6 6.15 -5.65 2.46
N VAL A 7 4.85 -5.48 2.62
CA VAL A 7 3.85 -6.17 1.81
C VAL A 7 3.13 -5.17 0.91
N ASN A 8 3.09 -5.49 -0.37
CA ASN A 8 2.41 -4.67 -1.36
C ASN A 8 0.94 -5.06 -1.50
N ASN A 9 0.03 -4.12 -1.25
CA ASN A 9 -1.38 -4.26 -1.60
C ASN A 9 -1.57 -3.89 -3.08
N ALA A 10 -1.30 -4.87 -3.94
CA ALA A 10 -1.21 -4.67 -5.39
C ALA A 10 -2.55 -4.35 -6.06
N ARG A 11 -3.66 -4.90 -5.53
CA ARG A 11 -4.99 -4.70 -6.11
C ARG A 11 -6.04 -4.64 -5.02
N PHE A 12 -6.72 -3.50 -4.96
CA PHE A 12 -7.91 -3.30 -4.14
C PHE A 12 -9.03 -2.77 -5.03
N LEU A 13 -10.12 -3.52 -5.11
CA LEU A 13 -11.25 -3.22 -5.99
C LEU A 13 -12.55 -3.48 -5.26
N ILE A 14 -13.43 -2.49 -5.28
CA ILE A 14 -14.84 -2.65 -4.96
C ILE A 14 -15.57 -2.51 -6.28
N LEU A 15 -16.46 -3.47 -6.58
CA LEU A 15 -17.19 -3.49 -7.84
C LEU A 15 -18.21 -2.33 -7.87
N PRO A 16 -18.45 -1.71 -9.03
CA PRO A 16 -19.19 -0.45 -9.12
C PRO A 16 -20.65 -0.55 -8.66
N TRP A 17 -21.24 -1.75 -8.67
CA TRP A 17 -22.59 -2.00 -8.17
C TRP A 17 -22.68 -2.15 -6.64
N VAL A 18 -21.55 -2.15 -5.93
CA VAL A 18 -21.53 -2.21 -4.46
C VAL A 18 -21.53 -0.79 -3.91
N CYS A 19 -22.71 -0.34 -3.44
CA CYS A 19 -22.88 0.98 -2.85
C CYS A 19 -22.97 0.88 -1.32
N SER A 20 -21.88 1.20 -0.62
CA SER A 20 -21.88 1.26 0.85
C SER A 20 -20.91 2.33 1.35
N ASN A 21 -21.41 3.18 2.24
CA ASN A 21 -20.60 4.21 2.88
C ASN A 21 -19.44 3.59 3.67
N ASN A 22 -18.25 4.17 3.55
CA ASN A 22 -17.04 3.80 4.29
C ASN A 22 -16.59 2.34 4.16
N LEU A 23 -17.14 1.58 3.20
CA LEU A 23 -16.82 0.16 3.03
C LEU A 23 -15.33 -0.03 2.72
N ALA A 24 -14.80 0.80 1.83
CA ALA A 24 -13.41 0.74 1.40
C ALA A 24 -12.43 0.89 2.57
N SER A 25 -12.58 1.97 3.35
CA SER A 25 -11.69 2.22 4.49
C SER A 25 -11.87 1.19 5.61
N LYS A 26 -13.10 0.71 5.83
CA LYS A 26 -13.37 -0.38 6.78
C LYS A 26 -12.67 -1.67 6.39
N ILE A 27 -12.76 -2.10 5.13
CA ILE A 27 -12.07 -3.30 4.64
C ILE A 27 -10.56 -3.15 4.78
N LEU A 28 -10.00 -2.00 4.36
CA LEU A 28 -8.56 -1.74 4.47
C LEU A 28 -8.07 -1.79 5.92
N GLY A 29 -8.81 -1.18 6.86
CA GLY A 29 -8.46 -1.20 8.28
C GLY A 29 -8.55 -2.60 8.91
N LEU A 30 -9.55 -3.40 8.54
CA LEU A 30 -9.68 -4.78 8.99
C LEU A 30 -8.54 -5.65 8.44
N ALA A 31 -8.27 -5.55 7.14
CA ALA A 31 -7.18 -6.28 6.49
C ALA A 31 -5.83 -5.95 7.12
N ALA A 32 -5.52 -4.67 7.34
CA ALA A 32 -4.25 -4.26 7.95
C ALA A 32 -4.08 -4.78 9.39
N ARG A 33 -5.17 -4.96 10.15
CA ARG A 33 -5.11 -5.52 11.51
C ARG A 33 -4.86 -7.03 11.50
N GLN A 34 -5.50 -7.75 10.58
CA GLN A 34 -5.42 -9.21 10.49
C GLN A 34 -4.10 -9.69 9.87
N LEU A 35 -3.64 -8.99 8.82
CA LEU A 35 -2.54 -9.41 7.96
C LEU A 35 -1.26 -9.83 8.70
N PRO A 36 -0.75 -9.12 9.73
CA PRO A 36 0.47 -9.54 10.41
C PRO A 36 0.36 -10.92 11.09
N GLY A 37 -0.84 -11.29 11.54
CA GLY A 37 -1.11 -12.61 12.12
C GLY A 37 -1.10 -13.70 11.06
N ASP A 38 -1.83 -13.48 9.97
CA ASP A 38 -1.91 -14.43 8.84
C ASP A 38 -0.53 -14.68 8.23
N TRP A 39 0.28 -13.63 8.10
CA TRP A 39 1.64 -13.74 7.58
C TRP A 39 2.55 -14.55 8.50
N GLN A 40 2.47 -14.35 9.82
CA GLN A 40 3.25 -15.14 10.77
C GLN A 40 2.90 -16.61 10.68
N HIS A 41 1.60 -16.92 10.60
CA HIS A 41 1.12 -18.29 10.53
C HIS A 41 1.56 -18.98 9.24
N ARG A 42 1.48 -18.29 8.09
CA ARG A 42 1.80 -18.87 6.78
C ARG A 42 3.29 -18.87 6.43
N TYR A 43 4.00 -17.81 6.79
CA TYR A 43 5.38 -17.57 6.33
C TYR A 43 6.41 -17.49 7.46
N GLY A 44 5.99 -17.58 8.73
CA GLY A 44 6.89 -17.59 9.89
C GLY A 44 7.42 -16.23 10.32
N TYR A 45 6.95 -15.13 9.73
CA TYR A 45 7.37 -13.77 10.10
C TYR A 45 6.23 -12.75 10.04
N ARG A 46 6.40 -11.63 10.75
CA ARG A 46 5.44 -10.50 10.78
C ARG A 46 5.92 -9.33 9.92
N PRO A 47 5.19 -8.97 8.85
CA PRO A 47 5.39 -7.72 8.12
C PRO A 47 5.29 -6.50 9.04
N LEU A 48 5.99 -5.45 8.64
CA LEU A 48 6.09 -4.18 9.39
C LEU A 48 5.42 -3.01 8.70
N LEU A 49 5.22 -3.12 7.40
CA LEU A 49 4.72 -2.04 6.57
C LEU A 49 3.87 -2.61 5.45
N LEU A 50 2.72 -2.00 5.19
CA LEU A 50 2.02 -2.14 3.94
C LEU A 50 2.38 -0.97 3.03
N GLU A 51 2.45 -1.24 1.73
CA GLU A 51 2.55 -0.22 0.70
C GLU A 51 1.50 -0.45 -0.39
N THR A 52 1.11 0.61 -1.06
CA THR A 52 0.29 0.54 -2.26
C THR A 52 0.58 1.73 -3.16
N PHE A 53 0.24 1.56 -4.45
CA PHE A 53 0.48 2.54 -5.49
C PHE A 53 -0.83 2.85 -6.20
N VAL A 54 -1.26 4.10 -6.14
CA VAL A 54 -2.54 4.55 -6.69
C VAL A 54 -2.27 5.47 -7.86
N GLU A 55 -2.80 5.16 -9.04
CA GLU A 55 -2.65 6.02 -10.21
C GLU A 55 -3.31 7.38 -9.98
N LYS A 56 -2.49 8.44 -9.95
CA LYS A 56 -2.85 9.78 -9.47
C LYS A 56 -4.00 10.40 -10.28
N ASP A 57 -3.93 10.28 -11.60
CA ASP A 57 -4.87 10.96 -12.51
C ASP A 57 -6.22 10.25 -12.59
N ARG A 58 -6.30 8.99 -12.15
CA ARG A 58 -7.55 8.20 -12.16
C ARG A 58 -8.22 8.11 -10.80
N PHE A 59 -7.44 8.15 -9.72
CA PHE A 59 -7.96 7.90 -8.38
C PHE A 59 -7.33 8.86 -7.37
N THR A 60 -8.15 9.43 -6.51
CA THR A 60 -7.72 10.36 -5.45
C THR A 60 -7.09 9.67 -4.24
N GLY A 61 -7.24 8.34 -4.11
CA GLY A 61 -6.76 7.58 -2.96
C GLY A 61 -7.51 7.86 -1.64
N THR A 62 -8.69 8.48 -1.69
CA THR A 62 -9.44 8.91 -0.48
C THR A 62 -9.66 7.79 0.54
N CYS A 63 -9.94 6.57 0.07
CA CYS A 63 -10.16 5.42 0.96
C CYS A 63 -8.91 5.02 1.76
N TYR A 64 -7.71 5.19 1.19
CA TYR A 64 -6.46 4.95 1.89
C TYR A 64 -6.23 6.01 2.97
N ARG A 65 -6.43 7.29 2.65
CA ARG A 65 -6.38 8.38 3.64
C ARG A 65 -7.37 8.14 4.79
N ALA A 66 -8.62 7.78 4.47
CA ALA A 66 -9.64 7.49 5.47
C ALA A 66 -9.34 6.26 6.33
N ALA A 67 -8.53 5.32 5.82
CA ALA A 67 -8.03 4.17 6.56
C ALA A 67 -6.70 4.45 7.31
N ASN A 68 -6.31 5.71 7.47
CA ASN A 68 -5.06 6.15 8.12
C ASN A 68 -3.77 5.73 7.41
N TRP A 69 -3.82 5.49 6.10
CA TRP A 69 -2.59 5.35 5.31
C TRP A 69 -1.93 6.72 5.13
N ILE A 70 -0.60 6.72 5.10
CA ILE A 70 0.25 7.89 4.99
C ILE A 70 0.67 8.05 3.53
N HIS A 71 0.32 9.16 2.91
CA HIS A 71 0.87 9.53 1.61
C HIS A 71 2.32 9.97 1.79
N VAL A 72 3.24 9.41 1.01
CA VAL A 72 4.69 9.67 1.14
C VAL A 72 5.34 10.24 -0.11
N GLY A 73 4.57 10.48 -1.16
CA GLY A 73 5.06 11.07 -2.40
C GLY A 73 4.53 10.35 -3.65
N GLN A 74 5.24 10.55 -4.76
CA GLN A 74 4.84 10.09 -6.09
C GLN A 74 5.97 9.33 -6.76
N THR A 75 5.61 8.31 -7.54
CA THR A 75 6.56 7.63 -8.43
C THR A 75 6.99 8.57 -9.55
N GLN A 76 8.20 8.39 -10.09
CA GLN A 76 8.70 9.17 -11.23
C GLN A 76 8.10 8.77 -12.59
N GLY A 77 7.09 7.89 -12.63
CA GLY A 77 6.49 7.45 -13.89
C GLY A 77 7.43 6.63 -14.79
N ARG A 78 8.45 5.98 -14.20
CA ARG A 78 9.41 5.13 -14.92
C ARG A 78 8.99 3.66 -14.90
N GLY A 79 8.72 3.10 -16.07
CA GLY A 79 8.48 1.66 -16.23
C GLY A 79 9.77 0.85 -16.12
N LYS A 80 9.64 -0.44 -15.77
CA LYS A 80 10.78 -1.36 -15.62
C LYS A 80 11.64 -1.48 -16.90
N LEU A 81 11.01 -1.42 -18.07
CA LEU A 81 11.66 -1.49 -19.38
C LEU A 81 11.64 -0.13 -20.12
N GLY A 82 11.35 0.95 -19.40
CA GLY A 82 11.20 2.28 -20.00
C GLY A 82 12.53 2.97 -20.31
N PRO A 83 12.54 3.89 -21.30
CA PRO A 83 13.71 4.72 -21.60
C PRO A 83 14.17 5.50 -20.36
N SER A 84 15.49 5.58 -20.16
CA SER A 84 16.07 6.31 -19.03
C SER A 84 15.71 7.80 -19.10
N GLY A 85 15.37 8.40 -17.96
CA GLY A 85 15.07 9.83 -17.85
C GLY A 85 13.74 10.29 -18.46
N LYS A 86 12.92 9.38 -19.01
CA LYS A 86 11.61 9.71 -19.59
C LYS A 86 10.47 8.97 -18.88
N GLN A 87 9.36 9.67 -18.71
CA GLN A 87 8.13 9.04 -18.26
C GLN A 87 7.67 8.02 -19.30
N SER A 88 7.33 6.83 -18.84
CA SER A 88 6.88 5.69 -19.66
C SER A 88 5.66 4.98 -19.08
N VAL A 89 5.29 5.29 -17.83
CA VAL A 89 4.08 4.79 -17.17
C VAL A 89 3.40 5.92 -16.40
N PRO A 90 2.09 5.78 -16.09
CA PRO A 90 1.38 6.75 -15.26
C PRO A 90 2.07 6.98 -13.90
N ILE A 91 2.03 8.23 -13.44
CA ILE A 91 2.52 8.59 -12.10
C ILE A 91 1.52 8.06 -11.06
N LYS A 92 2.06 7.42 -10.03
CA LYS A 92 1.29 6.87 -8.93
C LYS A 92 1.64 7.59 -7.62
N ASP A 93 0.62 7.89 -6.83
CA ASP A 93 0.79 8.22 -5.43
C ASP A 93 1.21 6.97 -4.64
N VAL A 94 2.18 7.16 -3.74
CA VAL A 94 2.70 6.12 -2.86
C VAL A 94 2.08 6.29 -1.48
N TRP A 95 1.43 5.23 -1.01
CA TRP A 95 0.78 5.21 0.32
C TRP A 95 1.36 4.09 1.16
N LEU A 96 1.64 4.40 2.43
CA LEU A 96 2.21 3.47 3.40
C LEU A 96 1.31 3.32 4.63
N TYR A 97 1.21 2.11 5.17
CA TYR A 97 0.53 1.86 6.44
C TYR A 97 1.43 1.07 7.41
N PRO A 98 1.85 1.69 8.52
CA PRO A 98 2.63 1.01 9.56
C PRO A 98 1.84 -0.10 10.26
N LEU A 99 2.40 -1.30 10.35
CA LEU A 99 1.76 -2.44 11.02
C LEU A 99 2.15 -2.59 12.49
N GLY A 100 3.07 -1.75 12.98
CA GLY A 100 3.50 -1.77 14.38
C GLY A 100 4.33 -0.55 14.77
N LYS A 101 4.45 -0.31 16.08
CA LYS A 101 5.33 0.73 16.63
C LYS A 101 6.79 0.41 16.31
N GLY A 102 7.61 1.43 16.08
CA GLY A 102 9.04 1.26 15.81
C GLY A 102 9.38 0.58 14.48
N PHE A 103 8.44 0.48 13.53
CA PHE A 103 8.66 -0.17 12.24
C PHE A 103 9.86 0.40 11.48
N LYS A 104 10.06 1.73 11.50
CA LYS A 104 11.18 2.42 10.84
C LYS A 104 12.53 1.86 11.30
N ASN A 105 12.76 1.83 12.62
CA ASN A 105 14.01 1.35 13.21
C ASN A 105 14.29 -0.11 12.87
N ARG A 106 13.24 -0.93 12.71
CA ARG A 106 13.37 -2.34 12.35
C ARG A 106 13.59 -2.56 10.85
N LEU A 107 13.10 -1.66 9.99
CA LEU A 107 13.31 -1.75 8.54
C LEU A 107 14.71 -1.28 8.11
N ILE A 108 15.31 -0.33 8.82
CA ILE A 108 16.63 0.25 8.48
C ILE A 108 17.82 -0.49 9.10
N ARG A 109 17.59 -1.42 10.04
CA ARG A 109 18.62 -2.28 10.64
C ARG A 109 19.01 -3.41 9.68
#